data_AF-A0A1F2YCE4-F1
#
_entry.id   AF-A0A1F2YCE4-F1
#
_cell.length_a   1.000
_cell.length_b   1.000
_cell.length_c   1.000
_cell.angle_alpha   90.00
_cell.angle_beta   90.00
_cell.angle_gamma   90.00
#
_symmetry.space_group_name_H-M   'P 1'
#
loop_
_entity.id
_entity.type
_entity.pdbx_description
1 polymer ?
#
loop_
_entity_poly.entity_id
_entity_poly.type
_entity_poly.pdbx_seq_one_letter_code
_entity_poly.pdbx_strand_id
1 'polypeptide(L)'
;MTREELQMELDKLRDQGQKAFDEENWPEYEVLMTKWYLAKSYLIRPTANIEIGRSYRLTEELDQLTVSKLEGVMAWGILMSNGREKAVPLAMLAAHE
;
A
#
# COMPACT_ATOMS: atom_id res chain seq x y z
N MET A 1 5.00 -6.23 17.04
CA MET A 1 5.24 -4.78 17.15
C MET A 1 4.02 -4.14 17.80
N THR A 2 4.23 -3.24 18.73
CA THR A 2 3.18 -2.36 19.26
C THR A 2 2.80 -1.30 18.23
N ARG A 3 1.71 -0.58 18.48
CA ARG A 3 1.31 0.56 17.63
C ARG A 3 2.41 1.63 17.57
N GLU A 4 3.08 1.86 18.69
CA GLU A 4 4.17 2.84 18.81
C GLU A 4 5.39 2.39 17.99
N GLU A 5 5.78 1.12 18.09
CA GLU A 5 6.87 0.57 17.30
C GLU A 5 6.57 0.61 15.79
N LEU A 6 5.33 0.35 15.38
CA LEU A 6 4.90 0.49 13.99
C LEU A 6 4.96 1.94 13.50
N GLN A 7 4.59 2.89 14.36
CA GLN A 7 4.67 4.31 14.02
C GLN A 7 6.12 4.75 13.84
N MET A 8 7.02 4.35 14.74
CA MET A 8 8.46 4.62 14.62
C MET A 8 9.06 4.01 13.35
N GLU A 9 8.65 2.79 13.00
CA GLU A 9 9.11 2.14 11.78
C GLU A 9 8.59 2.85 10.52
N LEU A 10 7.35 3.36 10.53
CA LEU A 10 6.82 4.16 9.44
C LEU A 10 7.59 5.46 9.22
N ASP A 11 7.91 6.17 10.30
CA ASP A 11 8.67 7.42 10.21
C ASP A 11 10.08 7.14 9.65
N LYS A 12 10.74 6.09 10.15
CA LYS A 12 12.05 5.66 9.63
C LYS A 12 12.01 5.28 8.15
N LEU A 13 11.03 4.47 7.73
CA LEU A 13 10.90 4.04 6.33
C LEU A 13 10.58 5.22 5.41
N ARG A 14 9.76 6.18 5.86
CA ARG A 14 9.47 7.40 5.10
C ARG A 14 10.73 8.22 4.89
N ASP A 15 11.50 8.45 5.95
CA ASP A 15 12.70 9.30 5.87
C ASP A 15 13.78 8.65 4.97
N GLN A 16 13.92 7.33 5.05
CA GLN A 16 14.78 6.56 4.13
C GLN A 16 14.27 6.62 2.69
N GLY A 17 12.96 6.49 2.48
CA GLY A 17 12.34 6.59 1.16
C GLY A 17 12.57 7.97 0.54
N GLN A 18 12.32 9.03 1.30
CA GLN A 18 12.57 10.41 0.84
C GLN A 18 14.03 10.59 0.41
N LYS A 19 14.98 10.09 1.21
CA LYS A 19 16.40 10.14 0.84
C LYS A 19 16.70 9.40 -0.46
N ALA A 20 16.16 8.18 -0.63
CA ALA A 20 16.35 7.40 -1.86
C ALA A 20 15.74 8.10 -3.08
N PHE A 21 14.59 8.76 -2.91
CA PHE A 21 13.95 9.59 -3.94
C PHE A 21 14.83 10.79 -4.33
N ASP A 22 15.35 11.53 -3.35
CA ASP A 22 16.20 12.70 -3.58
C ASP A 22 17.52 12.34 -4.28
N GLU A 23 18.02 11.12 -4.04
CA GLU A 23 19.21 10.55 -4.69
C GLU A 23 18.90 9.89 -6.05
N GLU A 24 17.65 9.94 -6.53
CA GLU A 24 17.15 9.27 -7.74
C GLU A 24 17.39 7.74 -7.74
N ASN A 25 17.50 7.13 -6.56
CA ASN A 25 17.66 5.69 -6.37
C ASN A 25 16.28 4.99 -6.35
N TRP A 26 15.65 4.94 -7.53
CA TRP A 26 14.31 4.39 -7.71
C TRP A 26 14.12 2.96 -7.20
N PRO A 27 15.03 2.01 -7.42
CA PRO A 27 14.85 0.64 -6.91
C PRO A 27 14.79 0.58 -5.38
N GLU A 28 15.63 1.36 -4.69
CA GLU A 28 15.62 1.42 -3.23
C GLU A 28 14.36 2.12 -2.72
N TYR A 29 13.94 3.20 -3.38
CA TYR A 29 12.69 3.90 -3.08
C TYR A 29 11.49 2.95 -3.16
N GLU A 30 11.35 2.17 -4.24
CA GLU A 30 10.25 1.22 -4.42
C GLU A 30 10.19 0.17 -3.30
N VAL A 31 11.34 -0.36 -2.89
CA VAL A 31 11.44 -1.32 -1.79
C VAL A 31 11.02 -0.68 -0.47
N LEU A 32 11.50 0.53 -0.18
CA LEU A 32 11.19 1.27 1.05
C LEU A 32 9.70 1.64 1.13
N MET A 33 9.13 2.14 0.04
CA MET A 33 7.71 2.49 0.00
C MET A 33 6.82 1.26 0.11
N THR A 34 7.18 0.15 -0.53
CA THR A 34 6.45 -1.12 -0.35
C THR A 34 6.41 -1.55 1.11
N LYS A 35 7.56 -1.49 1.82
CA LYS A 35 7.62 -1.76 3.27
C LYS A 35 6.76 -0.79 4.07
N TRP A 36 6.80 0.49 3.71
CA TRP A 36 6.03 1.53 4.38
C TRP A 36 4.52 1.29 4.26
N TYR A 37 4.03 0.99 3.06
CA TYR A 37 2.61 0.67 2.83
C TYR A 37 2.18 -0.59 3.57
N LEU A 38 3.04 -1.60 3.65
CA LEU A 38 2.76 -2.80 4.44
C LEU A 38 2.60 -2.47 5.93
N ALA A 39 3.56 -1.74 6.51
CA ALA A 39 3.51 -1.30 7.91
C ALA A 39 2.26 -0.43 8.19
N LYS A 40 1.94 0.49 7.28
CA LYS A 40 0.76 1.35 7.40
C LYS A 40 -0.54 0.54 7.34
N SER A 41 -0.57 -0.53 6.55
CA SER A 41 -1.72 -1.42 6.44
C SER A 41 -2.03 -2.12 7.77
N TYR A 42 -1.04 -2.45 8.59
CA TYR A 42 -1.27 -2.96 9.96
C TYR A 42 -1.93 -1.92 10.87
N LEU A 43 -1.61 -0.64 10.72
CA LEU A 43 -2.21 0.44 11.51
C LEU A 43 -3.64 0.75 11.09
N ILE A 44 -3.94 0.77 9.79
CA ILE A 44 -5.26 1.14 9.29
C ILE A 44 -6.24 -0.03 9.24
N ARG A 45 -5.77 -1.29 9.30
CA ARG A 45 -6.63 -2.49 9.20
C ARG A 45 -7.89 -2.44 10.08
N PRO A 46 -7.87 -1.96 11.35
CA PRO A 46 -9.07 -1.91 12.17
C PRO A 46 -10.14 -0.94 11.67
N THR A 47 -9.77 0.05 10.85
CA THR A 47 -10.66 1.14 10.40
C THR A 47 -10.79 1.23 8.88
N ALA A 48 -10.01 0.44 8.12
CA ALA A 48 -10.06 0.40 6.67
C ALA A 48 -11.38 -0.22 6.20
N ASN A 49 -12.25 0.61 5.62
CA ASN A 49 -13.51 0.17 5.04
C ASN A 49 -13.32 -0.15 3.54
N ILE A 50 -12.80 -1.34 3.25
CA ILE A 50 -12.59 -1.83 1.88
C ILE A 50 -13.69 -2.82 1.51
N GLU A 51 -14.34 -2.58 0.38
CA GLU A 51 -15.47 -3.36 -0.11
C GLU A 51 -15.03 -4.28 -1.25
N ILE A 52 -15.40 -5.55 -1.14
CA ILE A 52 -15.19 -6.53 -2.21
C ILE A 52 -16.11 -6.20 -3.39
N GLY A 53 -15.56 -6.28 -4.60
CA GLY A 53 -16.22 -5.92 -5.85
C GLY A 53 -16.04 -4.46 -6.25
N ARG A 54 -15.48 -3.61 -5.37
CA ARG A 54 -15.19 -2.21 -5.70
C ARG A 54 -13.80 -2.03 -6.30
N SER A 55 -13.68 -1.06 -7.21
CA SER A 55 -12.43 -0.61 -7.80
C SER A 55 -11.84 0.57 -7.02
N TYR A 56 -10.55 0.49 -6.72
CA TYR A 56 -9.80 1.51 -5.99
C TYR A 56 -8.60 1.97 -6.80
N ARG A 57 -8.27 3.27 -6.75
CA ARG A 57 -7.01 3.78 -7.32
C ARG A 57 -5.82 3.31 -6.48
N LEU A 58 -4.73 2.96 -7.15
CA LEU A 58 -3.47 2.64 -6.49
C LEU A 58 -2.62 3.90 -6.31
N THR A 59 -2.08 4.13 -5.11
CA THR A 59 -1.36 5.38 -4.81
C THR A 59 -0.03 5.52 -5.58
N GLU A 60 0.67 4.42 -5.83
CA GLU A 60 1.99 4.40 -6.47
C GLU A 60 1.94 3.95 -7.95
N GLU A 61 0.74 3.71 -8.48
CA GLU A 61 0.55 3.16 -9.81
C GLU A 61 -0.59 3.88 -10.52
N LEU A 62 -0.41 4.21 -11.81
CA LEU A 62 -1.47 4.79 -12.65
C LEU A 62 -2.47 3.70 -13.09
N ASP A 63 -3.02 2.95 -12.14
CA ASP A 63 -3.97 1.87 -12.36
C ASP A 63 -5.02 1.81 -11.24
N GLN A 64 -6.03 0.98 -11.45
CA GLN A 64 -7.06 0.67 -10.47
C GLN A 64 -7.14 -0.83 -10.23
N LEU A 65 -7.42 -1.22 -8.98
CA LEU A 65 -7.60 -2.61 -8.58
C LEU A 65 -9.06 -2.84 -8.17
N THR A 66 -9.73 -3.77 -8.85
CA THR A 66 -11.03 -4.27 -8.41
C THR A 66 -10.82 -5.37 -7.39
N VAL A 67 -11.15 -5.09 -6.12
CA VAL A 67 -10.88 -5.98 -4.99
C VAL A 67 -11.76 -7.22 -5.06
N SER A 68 -11.15 -8.41 -5.04
CA SER A 68 -11.83 -9.70 -5.05
C SER A 68 -11.82 -10.37 -3.67
N LYS A 69 -10.79 -10.10 -2.85
CA LYS A 69 -10.62 -10.73 -1.53
C LYS A 69 -9.75 -9.86 -0.63
N LEU A 70 -10.03 -9.88 0.67
CA LEU A 70 -9.15 -9.34 1.71
C LEU A 70 -8.51 -10.50 2.49
N GLU A 71 -7.19 -10.45 2.67
CA GLU A 71 -6.45 -11.45 3.44
C GLU A 71 -5.38 -10.77 4.30
N GLY A 72 -5.56 -10.81 5.63
CA GLY A 72 -4.68 -10.12 6.56
C GLY A 72 -4.71 -8.60 6.36
N VAL A 73 -3.58 -8.04 5.92
CA VAL A 73 -3.36 -6.62 5.58
C VAL A 73 -3.21 -6.40 4.07
N MET A 74 -3.62 -7.39 3.27
CA MET A 74 -3.53 -7.37 1.81
C MET A 74 -4.92 -7.38 1.19
N ALA A 75 -5.07 -6.68 0.08
CA ALA A 75 -6.19 -6.79 -0.83
C ALA A 75 -5.73 -7.48 -2.12
N TRP A 76 -6.43 -8.56 -2.47
CA TRP A 76 -6.30 -9.22 -3.75
C TRP A 76 -7.35 -8.67 -4.70
N GLY A 77 -7.01 -8.54 -5.97
CA GLY A 77 -7.92 -8.04 -6.98
C GLY A 77 -7.38 -8.15 -8.38
N ILE A 78 -8.15 -7.63 -9.34
CA ILE A 78 -7.81 -7.60 -10.76
C ILE A 78 -7.46 -6.17 -11.17
N LEU A 79 -6.30 -5.99 -11.81
CA LEU A 79 -5.88 -4.72 -12.38
C LEU A 79 -6.74 -4.36 -13.59
N MET A 80 -7.19 -3.11 -13.65
CA MET A 80 -8.02 -2.61 -14.75
C MET A 80 -7.25 -2.52 -16.07
N SER A 81 -5.95 -2.23 -16.01
CA SER A 81 -5.12 -2.07 -17.22
C SER A 81 -4.97 -3.34 -18.06
N ASN A 82 -4.84 -4.50 -17.43
CA ASN A 82 -4.41 -5.73 -18.11
C ASN A 82 -5.13 -7.01 -17.63
N GLY A 83 -6.08 -6.89 -16.70
CA GLY A 83 -6.86 -8.03 -16.21
C GLY A 83 -6.07 -9.03 -15.35
N ARG A 84 -4.84 -8.70 -14.95
CA ARG A 84 -4.02 -9.59 -14.11
C ARG A 84 -4.41 -9.48 -12.64
N GLU A 85 -4.35 -10.61 -11.95
CA GLU A 85 -4.48 -10.64 -10.50
C GLU A 85 -3.23 -10.06 -9.82
N LYS A 86 -3.46 -9.26 -8.77
CA LYS A 86 -2.41 -8.67 -7.95
C LYS A 86 -2.87 -8.55 -6.50
N ALA A 87 -1.93 -8.71 -5.58
CA ALA A 87 -2.12 -8.38 -4.17
C ALA A 87 -1.39 -7.09 -3.84
N VAL A 88 -2.06 -6.16 -3.15
CA VAL A 88 -1.47 -4.90 -2.66
C VAL A 88 -1.78 -4.71 -1.17
N PRO A 89 -0.90 -4.04 -0.40
CA PRO A 89 -1.23 -3.60 0.95
C PRO A 89 -2.48 -2.71 0.98
N LEU A 90 -3.32 -2.85 2.01
CA LEU A 90 -4.55 -2.05 2.16
C LEU A 90 -4.31 -0.54 2.05
N ALA A 91 -3.17 -0.07 2.55
CA ALA A 91 -2.81 1.34 2.56
C ALA A 91 -2.46 1.91 1.17
N MET A 92 -2.32 1.07 0.14
CA MET A 92 -2.17 1.50 -1.25
C MET A 92 -3.51 1.77 -1.94
N LEU A 93 -4.64 1.36 -1.32
CA LEU A 93 -5.97 1.63 -1.87
C LEU A 93 -6.39 3.04 -1.46
N ALA A 94 -6.41 3.97 -2.43
CA ALA A 94 -6.98 5.29 -2.21
C ALA A 94 -8.51 5.19 -2.26
N ALA A 95 -9.18 5.68 -1.21
CA ALA A 95 -10.64 5.79 -1.20
C ALA A 95 -11.12 6.56 -2.43
N HIS A 96 -12.22 6.10 -3.01
CA HIS A 96 -12.93 6.86 -4.03
C HIS A 96 -13.66 8.02 -3.34
N GLU A 97 -13.58 9.22 -3.90
CA GLU A 97 -14.45 10.36 -3.50
C GLU A 97 -15.90 10.10 -3.91
#